data_AF-A0A3C0J5G7-F1
#
_entry.id   AF-A0A3C0J5G7-F1
#
_cell.length_a   1.000
_cell.length_b   1.000
_cell.length_c   1.000
_cell.angle_alpha   90.00
_cell.angle_beta   90.00
_cell.angle_gamma   90.00
#
_symmetry.space_group_name_H-M   'P 1'
#
loop_
_entity.id
_entity.type
_entity.pdbx_description
1 polymer ?
#
loop_
_entity_poly.entity_id
_entity_poly.type
_entity_poly.pdbx_seq_one_letter_code
_entity_poly.pdbx_strand_id
1 'polypeptide(L)'
;MSHRSKKSNVFIAGFITVAVIAICIFFKFKVKDIKAENDAGDKKIEQLENELAAEKQRTEELETYSKYVNTKQFVEFMARNKLGLVYPNEVIFRPEDD
;
A
#
# COMPACT_ATOMS: atom_id res chain seq x y z
N MET A 1 13.93 -76.53 9.64
CA MET A 1 13.32 -75.41 8.88
C MET A 1 14.03 -74.12 9.28
N SER A 2 14.92 -73.59 8.43
CA SER A 2 15.84 -72.51 8.78
C SER A 2 15.19 -71.14 8.65
N HIS A 3 14.97 -70.44 9.76
CA HIS A 3 14.55 -69.03 9.74
C HIS A 3 15.75 -68.15 10.09
N ARG A 4 16.46 -67.64 9.09
CA ARG A 4 17.55 -66.68 9.29
C ARG A 4 17.55 -65.61 8.19
N SER A 5 16.68 -64.60 8.34
CA SER A 5 16.67 -63.39 7.50
C SER A 5 16.63 -62.08 8.32
N LYS A 6 16.86 -62.13 9.63
CA LYS A 6 16.76 -60.93 10.50
C LYS A 6 17.72 -59.79 10.13
N LYS A 7 18.87 -60.09 9.51
CA LYS A 7 19.85 -59.07 9.12
C LYS A 7 19.37 -58.20 7.96
N SER A 8 18.70 -58.77 6.94
CA SER A 8 18.20 -57.98 5.79
C SER A 8 17.12 -56.99 6.21
N ASN A 9 16.25 -57.37 7.15
CA ASN A 9 15.17 -56.51 7.62
C ASN A 9 15.69 -55.28 8.38
N VAL A 10 16.83 -55.39 9.08
CA VAL A 10 17.49 -54.26 9.75
C VAL A 10 18.14 -53.32 8.73
N PHE A 11 18.77 -53.85 7.68
CA PHE A 11 19.30 -53.02 6.58
C PHE A 11 18.17 -52.31 5.81
N ILE A 12 17.07 -53.01 5.52
CA ILE A 12 15.88 -52.43 4.88
C ILE A 12 15.26 -51.35 5.77
N ALA A 13 15.11 -51.61 7.07
CA ALA A 13 14.59 -50.63 8.02
C ALA A 13 15.48 -49.38 8.12
N GLY A 14 16.81 -49.55 8.11
CA GLY A 14 17.78 -48.46 8.07
C GLY A 14 17.69 -47.63 6.79
N PHE A 15 17.50 -48.28 5.64
CA PHE A 15 17.35 -47.58 4.36
C PHE A 15 16.04 -46.78 4.30
N ILE A 16 14.95 -47.34 4.82
CA ILE A 16 13.66 -46.66 4.93
C ILE A 16 13.77 -45.44 5.84
N THR A 17 14.46 -45.54 6.99
CA THR A 17 14.63 -44.38 7.89
C THR A 17 15.44 -43.26 7.24
N VAL A 18 16.52 -43.58 6.53
CA VAL A 18 17.32 -42.58 5.79
C VAL A 18 16.50 -41.93 4.67
N ALA A 19 15.70 -42.71 3.94
CA ALA A 19 14.82 -42.20 2.90
C ALA A 19 13.76 -41.23 3.48
N VAL A 20 13.15 -41.57 4.62
CA VAL A 20 12.18 -40.69 5.30
C VAL A 20 12.84 -39.38 5.75
N ILE A 21 14.06 -39.44 6.31
CA ILE A 21 14.81 -38.25 6.72
C ILE A 21 15.14 -37.35 5.51
N ALA A 22 15.59 -37.93 4.39
CA ALA A 22 15.87 -37.20 3.17
C ALA A 22 14.62 -36.50 2.60
N ILE A 23 13.47 -37.19 2.64
CA ILE A 23 12.18 -36.62 2.24
C ILE A 23 11.78 -35.47 3.18
N CYS A 24 11.91 -35.62 4.50
CA CYS A 24 11.63 -34.55 5.46
C CYS A 24 12.51 -33.32 5.24
N ILE A 25 13.79 -33.51 4.93
CA ILE A 25 14.71 -32.42 4.61
C ILE A 25 14.29 -31.71 3.31
N PHE A 26 13.94 -32.47 2.26
CA PHE A 26 13.46 -31.93 0.99
C PHE A 26 12.21 -31.06 1.15
N PHE A 27 11.24 -31.50 1.94
CA PHE A 27 10.03 -30.72 2.23
C PHE A 27 10.33 -29.42 2.99
N LYS A 28 11.33 -29.40 3.90
CA LYS A 28 11.73 -28.17 4.61
C LYS A 28 12.30 -27.10 3.66
N PHE A 29 13.02 -27.50 2.61
CA PHE A 29 13.53 -26.55 1.62
C PHE A 29 12.39 -25.95 0.78
N LYS A 30 11.40 -26.77 0.36
CA LYS A 30 10.22 -26.32 -0.40
C LYS A 30 9.35 -25.30 0.35
N VAL A 31 9.25 -25.40 1.68
CA VAL A 31 8.46 -24.47 2.50
C VAL A 31 9.07 -23.06 2.54
N LYS A 32 10.39 -22.92 2.38
CA LYS A 32 11.06 -21.60 2.40
C LYS A 32 10.74 -20.79 1.14
N ASP A 33 10.61 -21.46 0.00
CA ASP A 33 10.28 -20.78 -1.27
C ASP A 33 8.84 -20.25 -1.27
N ILE A 34 7.89 -21.01 -0.71
CA ILE A 34 6.47 -20.60 -0.63
C ILE A 34 6.29 -19.42 0.33
N LYS A 35 7.08 -19.34 1.41
CA LYS A 35 6.95 -18.26 2.40
C LYS A 35 7.52 -16.93 1.88
N ALA A 36 8.46 -16.96 0.94
CA ALA A 36 9.03 -15.76 0.33
C ALA A 36 8.05 -15.06 -0.62
N GLU A 37 7.13 -15.80 -1.24
CA GLU A 37 6.12 -15.25 -2.15
C GLU A 37 5.00 -14.50 -1.41
N ASN A 38 4.58 -15.00 -0.24
CA ASN A 38 3.57 -14.32 0.59
C ASN A 38 4.06 -12.98 1.17
N ASP A 39 5.34 -12.88 1.56
CA ASP A 39 5.89 -11.66 2.16
C ASP A 39 6.00 -10.51 1.13
N ALA A 40 6.13 -10.83 -0.15
CA ALA A 40 6.13 -9.85 -1.24
C ALA A 40 4.70 -9.37 -1.59
N GLY A 41 3.71 -10.26 -1.45
CA GLY A 41 2.29 -9.92 -1.63
C GLY A 41 1.81 -8.93 -0.57
N ASP A 42 2.09 -9.22 0.70
CA ASP A 42 1.66 -8.39 1.83
C ASP A 42 2.26 -6.98 1.76
N LYS A 43 3.56 -6.87 1.45
CA LYS A 43 4.23 -5.57 1.25
C LYS A 43 3.61 -4.77 0.11
N LYS A 44 3.20 -5.43 -0.97
CA LYS A 44 2.60 -4.77 -2.11
C LYS A 44 1.19 -4.29 -1.82
N ILE A 45 0.42 -5.05 -1.03
CA ILE A 45 -0.90 -4.63 -0.54
C ILE A 45 -0.75 -3.40 0.35
N GLU A 46 0.14 -3.43 1.33
CA GLU A 46 0.38 -2.30 2.25
C GLU A 46 0.81 -1.04 1.49
N GLN A 47 1.70 -1.19 0.50
CA GLN A 47 2.14 -0.06 -0.33
C GLN A 47 0.96 0.52 -1.14
N LEU A 48 0.16 -0.33 -1.80
CA LEU A 48 -0.99 0.11 -2.58
C LEU A 48 -2.08 0.75 -1.72
N GLU A 49 -2.31 0.25 -0.50
CA GLU A 49 -3.25 0.84 0.45
C GLU A 49 -2.82 2.24 0.91
N ASN A 50 -1.52 2.42 1.17
CA ASN A 50 -0.96 3.73 1.52
C ASN A 50 -1.07 4.73 0.37
N GLU A 51 -0.77 4.32 -0.86
CA GLU A 51 -0.95 5.16 -2.05
C GLU A 51 -2.43 5.53 -2.27
N LEU A 52 -3.35 4.57 -2.08
CA LEU A 52 -4.79 4.81 -2.18
C LEU A 52 -5.29 5.80 -1.11
N ALA A 53 -4.81 5.67 0.12
CA ALA A 53 -5.18 6.55 1.22
C ALA A 53 -4.70 7.99 0.96
N ALA A 54 -3.45 8.16 0.51
CA ALA A 54 -2.90 9.46 0.16
C ALA A 54 -3.67 10.11 -1.00
N GLU A 55 -4.03 9.35 -2.03
CA GLU A 55 -4.76 9.89 -3.18
C GLU A 55 -6.22 10.24 -2.83
N LYS A 56 -6.87 9.45 -1.96
CA LYS A 56 -8.19 9.80 -1.43
C LYS A 56 -8.16 11.09 -0.62
N GLN A 57 -7.18 11.24 0.27
CA GLN A 57 -7.02 12.47 1.05
C GLN A 57 -6.81 13.68 0.12
N ARG A 58 -5.95 13.57 -0.89
CA ARG A 58 -5.76 14.63 -1.89
C ARG A 58 -7.05 14.97 -2.64
N THR A 59 -7.87 13.97 -2.95
CA THR A 59 -9.15 14.18 -3.62
C THR A 59 -10.13 14.96 -2.73
N GLU A 60 -10.23 14.61 -1.45
CA GLU A 60 -11.07 15.33 -0.48
C GLU A 60 -10.61 16.78 -0.27
N GLU A 61 -9.30 17.00 -0.19
CA GLU A 61 -8.70 18.34 -0.10
C GLU A 61 -9.03 19.18 -1.35
N LEU A 62 -8.91 18.59 -2.54
CA LEU A 62 -9.25 19.24 -3.81
C LEU A 62 -10.75 19.55 -3.92
N GLU A 63 -11.62 18.67 -3.44
CA GLU A 63 -13.06 18.91 -3.42
C GLU A 63 -13.40 20.08 -2.48
N THR A 64 -12.75 20.14 -1.32
CA THR A 64 -12.92 21.22 -0.34
C THR A 64 -12.39 22.55 -0.89
N TYR A 65 -11.22 22.53 -1.52
CA TYR A 65 -10.64 23.70 -2.18
C TYR A 65 -11.52 24.18 -3.34
N SER A 66 -12.03 23.26 -4.17
CA SER A 66 -12.97 23.55 -5.26
C SER A 66 -14.23 24.26 -4.74
N LYS A 67 -14.80 23.79 -3.63
CA LYS A 67 -15.94 24.45 -2.98
C LYS A 67 -15.59 25.87 -2.51
N TYR A 68 -14.42 26.06 -1.90
CA TYR A 68 -13.96 27.35 -1.41
C TYR A 68 -13.76 28.37 -2.54
N VAL A 69 -13.07 27.99 -3.62
CA VAL A 69 -12.81 28.90 -4.75
C VAL A 69 -14.04 29.18 -5.60
N ASN A 70 -15.01 28.26 -5.63
CA ASN A 70 -16.30 28.48 -6.32
C ASN A 70 -17.26 29.37 -5.53
N THR A 71 -16.92 29.80 -4.30
CA THR A 71 -17.77 30.73 -3.56
C THR A 71 -17.80 32.11 -4.24
N LYS A 72 -18.97 32.75 -4.26
CA LYS A 72 -19.14 34.10 -4.82
C LYS A 72 -18.21 35.12 -4.14
N GLN A 73 -17.97 34.96 -2.84
CA GLN A 73 -17.08 35.82 -2.05
C GLN A 73 -15.62 35.72 -2.51
N PHE A 74 -15.13 34.52 -2.81
CA PHE A 74 -13.76 34.33 -3.32
C PHE A 74 -13.60 34.93 -4.72
N VAL A 75 -14.58 34.72 -5.60
CA VAL A 75 -14.60 35.32 -6.95
C VAL A 75 -14.63 36.84 -6.87
N GLU A 76 -15.46 37.40 -5.99
CA GLU A 76 -15.56 38.84 -5.76
C GLU A 76 -14.25 39.41 -5.18
N PHE A 77 -13.66 38.74 -4.19
CA PHE A 77 -12.38 39.14 -3.61
C PHE A 77 -11.25 39.13 -4.65
N MET A 78 -11.19 38.09 -5.49
CA MET A 78 -10.22 38.00 -6.58
C MET A 78 -10.49 39.05 -7.67
N ALA A 79 -11.75 39.32 -8.01
CA ALA A 79 -12.12 40.38 -8.96
C ALA A 79 -11.72 41.78 -8.44
N ARG A 80 -11.97 42.06 -7.15
CA ARG A 80 -11.55 43.31 -6.49
C ARG A 80 -10.02 43.42 -6.43
N ASN A 81 -9.31 42.39 -5.98
CA ASN A 81 -7.84 42.43 -5.81
C ASN A 81 -7.05 42.38 -7.12
N LYS A 82 -7.45 41.52 -8.07
CA LYS A 82 -6.70 41.30 -9.31
C LYS A 82 -7.14 42.22 -10.43
N LEU A 83 -8.44 42.51 -10.53
CA LEU A 83 -9.01 43.29 -11.62
C LEU A 83 -9.43 44.71 -11.19
N GLY A 84 -9.37 45.03 -9.90
CA GLY A 84 -9.81 46.33 -9.39
C GLY A 84 -11.31 46.57 -9.55
N LEU A 85 -12.09 45.52 -9.79
CA LEU A 85 -13.52 45.63 -10.06
C LEU A 85 -14.27 45.97 -8.78
N VAL A 86 -15.15 46.95 -8.86
CA VAL A 86 -16.07 47.36 -7.79
C VAL A 86 -17.49 47.40 -8.31
N TYR A 87 -18.46 47.33 -7.42
CA TYR A 87 -19.84 47.51 -7.85
C TYR A 87 -20.08 48.97 -8.30
N PRO A 88 -20.98 49.21 -9.28
CA PRO A 88 -21.23 50.54 -9.83
C PRO A 88 -21.62 51.62 -8.81
N ASN A 89 -22.08 51.21 -7.63
CA ASN A 89 -22.54 52.05 -6.53
C ASN A 89 -21.57 52.10 -5.33
N GLU A 90 -20.35 51.57 -5.45
CA GLU A 90 -19.33 51.60 -4.40
C GLU A 90 -18.26 52.66 -4.66
N VAL A 91 -17.86 53.39 -3.62
CA VAL A 91 -16.80 54.40 -3.65
C VAL A 91 -15.59 53.88 -2.88
N ILE A 92 -14.44 53.69 -3.55
CA ILE A 92 -13.19 53.34 -2.87
C ILE A 92 -12.50 54.62 -2.38
N PHE A 93 -12.27 54.72 -1.07
CA PHE A 93 -11.32 55.68 -0.50
C PHE A 93 -9.92 55.06 -0.50
N ARG A 94 -9.02 55.60 -1.32
CA ARG A 94 -7.58 55.34 -1.19
C ARG A 94 -7.02 56.47 -0.32
N PRO A 95 -6.26 56.17 0.75
CA PRO A 95 -5.55 57.21 1.48
C PRO A 95 -4.59 57.89 0.49
N GLU A 96 -4.50 59.22 0.54
CA GLU A 96 -3.40 59.93 -0.13
C GLU A 96 -2.12 59.51 0.58
N ASP A 97 -1.19 58.91 -0.18
CA ASP A 97 0.15 58.63 0.30
C ASP A 97 0.84 60.00 0.48
N ASP A 98 1.04 60.43 1.73
CA ASP A 98 1.84 61.62 2.11
C ASP A 98 3.32 61.48 1.68
#